data_AF-A0A1P8NFZ8-F1
#
_entry.id   AF-A0A1P8NFZ8-F1
#
_cell.length_a   1.000
_cell.length_b   1.000
_cell.length_c   1.000
_cell.angle_alpha   90.00
_cell.angle_beta   90.00
_cell.angle_gamma   90.00
#
_symmetry.space_group_name_H-M   'P 1'
#
loop_
_entity.id
_entity.type
_entity.pdbx_description
1 polymer ?
#
loop_
_entity_poly.entity_id
_entity_poly.type
_entity_poly.pdbx_seq_one_letter_code
_entity_poly.pdbx_strand_id
1 'polypeptide(L)'
;MSSRITLALNPAFRVAPVRRRTFGAFVEHLGRCVYTGIHEPDHPSADEDGFRTDVLALTRELGVSSVRYPGGNFVSGYRWEDGVGPLEQRPARHDLAWHSTEPNTVGLDEFMAWVAKAGVEPMYAVNLGTRGIEEALDVLQYANAPEGIALSDERAANGHAAPYGISMWCLGNEMDGPWQAGHKTPEEYARLATETARLLRQEDPGLELVACGSSNSSMETFGEWENIVLTEAYDHVDMISAHAYYSEQDGDQASFLASADDMDHFIDSVVATADHVRAKLGRDKRIMVSFDEWNIWYQHRAESRPPSGEDWPVAPVLLEDTYSAMDAVVFGNLLISLLRHSDRVASASLAQLVNVIAPIMTEPGGASWKQTTFHPFALTSRHARGEVLDVRLDAPSFENRRFGTSSAADAVATWDEDSGDLSLFVVNRGADEQLALDVDLSAFGDLELVEALTLHHEDPYAANTRSAPEAVTPAANGSVALTENHLGGDLPAISWTMIRLARRA
;
A
#
# COMPACT_ATOMS: atom_id res chain seq x y z
N MET A 1 36.06 -13.11 -2.92
CA MET A 1 35.94 -11.72 -3.41
C MET A 1 34.45 -11.51 -3.57
N SER A 2 33.86 -10.57 -2.85
CA SER A 2 32.43 -10.25 -2.98
C SER A 2 32.15 -9.81 -4.42
N SER A 3 31.05 -10.27 -5.01
CA SER A 3 30.66 -9.81 -6.33
C SER A 3 30.29 -8.32 -6.29
N ARG A 4 30.75 -7.57 -7.29
CA ARG A 4 30.50 -6.12 -7.39
C ARG A 4 29.14 -5.87 -8.04
N ILE A 5 28.41 -4.89 -7.52
CA ILE A 5 27.27 -4.27 -8.20
C ILE A 5 27.62 -2.84 -8.57
N THR A 6 27.23 -2.42 -9.76
CA THR A 6 27.49 -1.07 -10.26
C THR A 6 26.16 -0.36 -10.51
N LEU A 7 26.00 0.84 -9.96
CA LEU A 7 24.87 1.71 -10.26
C LEU A 7 25.36 2.92 -11.06
N ALA A 8 24.75 3.16 -12.22
CA ALA A 8 24.90 4.40 -12.96
C ALA A 8 23.67 5.28 -12.77
N LEU A 9 23.92 6.48 -12.25
CA LEU A 9 22.92 7.48 -11.88
C LEU A 9 23.25 8.82 -12.55
N ASN A 10 22.24 9.58 -12.95
CA ASN A 10 22.42 10.94 -13.44
C ASN A 10 21.22 11.81 -13.06
N PRO A 11 21.39 13.02 -12.51
CA PRO A 11 20.28 13.88 -12.10
C PRO A 11 19.39 14.35 -13.28
N ALA A 12 19.87 14.21 -14.52
CA ALA A 12 19.10 14.51 -15.72
C ALA A 12 18.24 13.33 -16.22
N PHE A 13 18.49 12.10 -15.78
CA PHE A 13 17.73 10.92 -16.20
C PHE A 13 16.67 10.60 -15.15
N ARG A 14 15.50 11.21 -15.34
CA ARG A 14 14.36 11.16 -14.42
C ARG A 14 13.26 10.27 -14.98
N VAL A 15 12.65 9.49 -14.10
CA VAL A 15 11.44 8.70 -14.39
C VAL A 15 10.21 9.58 -14.19
N ALA A 16 10.02 10.06 -12.97
CA ALA A 16 8.86 10.85 -12.55
C ALA A 16 9.11 11.48 -11.17
N PRO A 17 8.33 12.50 -10.76
CA PRO A 17 8.34 12.97 -9.39
C PRO A 17 7.92 11.86 -8.42
N VAL A 18 8.51 11.85 -7.23
CA VAL A 18 8.07 10.96 -6.13
C VAL A 18 6.65 11.33 -5.75
N ARG A 19 5.71 10.39 -5.95
CA ARG A 19 4.30 10.60 -5.61
C ARG A 19 4.08 10.25 -4.16
N ARG A 20 3.50 11.19 -3.39
CA ARG A 20 3.27 10.95 -1.95
C ARG A 20 2.34 9.77 -1.71
N ARG A 21 1.27 9.63 -2.50
CA ARG A 21 0.30 8.52 -2.44
C ARG A 21 0.90 7.14 -2.72
N THR A 22 2.15 7.02 -3.19
CA THR A 22 2.87 5.72 -3.20
C THR A 22 3.09 5.18 -1.79
N PHE A 23 3.10 6.07 -0.78
CA PHE A 23 3.19 5.73 0.63
C PHE A 23 1.81 5.78 1.29
N GLY A 24 0.80 5.19 0.66
CA GLY A 24 -0.51 4.98 1.26
C GLY A 24 -0.55 3.70 2.10
N ALA A 25 -1.62 3.55 2.87
CA ALA A 25 -1.94 2.35 3.62
C ALA A 25 -3.43 2.03 3.46
N PHE A 26 -3.87 0.96 4.11
CA PHE A 26 -5.23 0.46 3.98
C PHE A 26 -5.76 0.05 5.35
N VAL A 27 -7.00 0.42 5.66
CA VAL A 27 -7.74 0.02 6.86
C VAL A 27 -9.06 -0.60 6.42
N GLU A 28 -9.21 -1.89 6.66
CA GLU A 28 -10.46 -2.63 6.46
C GLU A 28 -11.13 -2.95 7.80
N HIS A 29 -12.45 -3.07 7.78
CA HIS A 29 -13.19 -3.80 8.81
C HIS A 29 -12.89 -5.31 8.73
N LEU A 30 -11.67 -5.68 9.10
CA LEU A 30 -11.12 -7.03 9.09
C LEU A 30 -10.42 -7.28 10.43
N GLY A 31 -10.80 -8.36 11.10
CA GLY A 31 -10.12 -8.82 12.31
C GLY A 31 -9.95 -7.69 13.33
N ARG A 32 -8.70 -7.41 13.72
CA ARG A 32 -8.36 -6.36 14.68
C ARG A 32 -7.78 -5.08 14.06
N CYS A 33 -8.02 -4.81 12.77
CA CYS A 33 -7.49 -3.59 12.14
C CYS A 33 -8.17 -2.32 12.69
N VAL A 34 -9.50 -2.33 12.72
CA VAL A 34 -10.31 -1.24 13.31
C VAL A 34 -10.40 -1.43 14.83
N TYR A 35 -11.10 -2.49 15.25
CA TYR A 35 -11.41 -2.75 16.65
C TYR A 35 -10.21 -3.38 17.38
N THR A 36 -9.76 -2.76 18.47
CA THR A 36 -8.49 -3.05 19.17
C THR A 36 -7.23 -2.76 18.35
N GLY A 37 -7.37 -2.19 17.16
CA GLY A 37 -6.30 -1.67 16.31
C GLY A 37 -6.27 -0.13 16.39
N ILE A 38 -6.84 0.56 15.41
CA ILE A 38 -6.91 2.03 15.44
C ILE A 38 -7.88 2.57 16.51
N HIS A 39 -8.93 1.81 16.87
CA HIS A 39 -9.98 2.23 17.79
C HIS A 39 -10.17 1.22 18.94
N GLU A 40 -9.98 1.70 20.17
CA GLU A 40 -10.09 0.91 21.41
C GLU A 40 -10.42 1.85 22.59
N PRO A 41 -11.71 2.22 22.78
CA PRO A 41 -12.10 3.30 23.70
C PRO A 41 -11.65 3.14 25.16
N ASP A 42 -11.57 1.89 25.64
CA ASP A 42 -11.17 1.59 27.01
C ASP A 42 -9.63 1.50 27.17
N HIS A 43 -8.86 1.70 26.11
CA HIS A 43 -7.41 1.60 26.15
C HIS A 43 -6.79 2.79 26.90
N PRO A 44 -5.73 2.60 27.72
CA PRO A 44 -5.09 3.71 28.45
C PRO A 44 -4.53 4.84 27.59
N SER A 45 -4.25 4.58 26.30
CA SER A 45 -3.80 5.58 25.33
C SER A 45 -4.91 6.13 24.44
N ALA A 46 -6.16 5.73 24.64
CA ALA A 46 -7.28 6.22 23.83
C ALA A 46 -7.48 7.72 24.04
N ASP A 47 -7.75 8.44 22.96
CA ASP A 47 -8.19 9.83 23.01
C ASP A 47 -9.71 9.93 23.26
N GLU A 48 -10.23 11.16 23.22
CA GLU A 48 -11.65 11.42 23.47
C GLU A 48 -12.62 10.74 22.48
N ASP A 49 -12.16 10.37 21.28
CA ASP A 49 -12.96 9.67 20.28
C ASP A 49 -12.70 8.15 20.31
N GLY A 50 -11.91 7.67 21.29
CA GLY A 50 -11.60 6.25 21.45
C GLY A 50 -10.45 5.75 20.57
N PHE A 51 -9.75 6.63 19.84
CA PHE A 51 -8.62 6.23 19.01
C PHE A 51 -7.34 6.09 19.81
N ARG A 52 -6.58 5.03 19.53
CA ARG A 52 -5.29 4.77 20.17
C ARG A 52 -4.23 5.78 19.74
N THR A 53 -3.82 6.66 20.66
CA THR A 53 -2.84 7.71 20.36
C THR A 53 -1.42 7.18 20.10
N ASP A 54 -1.06 6.03 20.66
CA ASP A 54 0.18 5.31 20.37
C ASP A 54 0.19 4.75 18.93
N VAL A 55 -0.93 4.22 18.46
CA VAL A 55 -1.10 3.79 17.06
C VAL A 55 -1.05 4.99 16.12
N LEU A 56 -1.75 6.10 16.43
CA LEU A 56 -1.66 7.34 15.66
C LEU A 56 -0.22 7.88 15.56
N ALA A 57 0.57 7.78 16.63
CA ALA A 57 1.98 8.18 16.60
C ALA A 57 2.80 7.29 15.65
N LEU A 58 2.59 5.97 15.67
CA LEU A 58 3.24 5.04 14.76
C LEU A 58 2.80 5.25 13.31
N THR A 59 1.52 5.53 13.03
CA THR A 59 1.04 5.87 11.68
C THR A 59 1.73 7.11 11.13
N ARG A 60 1.90 8.15 11.94
CA ARG A 60 2.64 9.36 11.56
C ARG A 60 4.13 9.10 11.37
N GLU A 61 4.74 8.29 12.23
CA GLU A 61 6.17 7.91 12.10
C GLU A 61 6.43 7.08 10.83
N LEU A 62 5.50 6.18 10.51
CA LEU A 62 5.50 5.37 9.28
C LEU A 62 5.41 6.27 8.03
N GLY A 63 4.87 7.49 8.16
CA GLY A 63 4.79 8.46 7.08
C GLY A 63 3.72 8.11 6.05
N VAL A 64 2.61 7.52 6.51
CA VAL A 64 1.44 7.24 5.67
C VAL A 64 0.90 8.56 5.11
N SER A 65 0.57 8.57 3.83
CA SER A 65 0.08 9.75 3.11
C SER A 65 -1.41 9.69 2.80
N SER A 66 -1.91 8.50 2.48
CA SER A 66 -3.32 8.22 2.21
C SER A 66 -3.75 6.91 2.87
N VAL A 67 -5.04 6.75 3.16
CA VAL A 67 -5.61 5.53 3.72
C VAL A 67 -6.87 5.12 2.96
N ARG A 68 -6.85 3.91 2.39
CA ARG A 68 -8.03 3.26 1.81
C ARG A 68 -8.97 2.74 2.92
N TYR A 69 -10.29 2.86 2.74
CA TYR A 69 -11.34 2.49 3.71
C TYR A 69 -12.72 2.36 3.00
N PRO A 70 -13.75 1.65 3.50
CA PRO A 70 -13.78 0.74 4.66
C PRO A 70 -13.34 -0.68 4.34
N GLY A 71 -12.91 -0.93 3.10
CA GLY A 71 -12.42 -2.24 2.79
C GLY A 71 -12.02 -2.52 1.37
N GLY A 72 -11.56 -3.76 1.30
CA GLY A 72 -11.49 -4.64 0.18
C GLY A 72 -12.73 -5.52 0.25
N ASN A 73 -12.62 -6.78 0.62
CA ASN A 73 -13.75 -7.72 0.57
C ASN A 73 -14.97 -7.27 1.40
N PHE A 74 -14.75 -6.66 2.57
CA PHE A 74 -15.81 -6.17 3.47
C PHE A 74 -16.80 -5.23 2.76
N VAL A 75 -16.31 -4.31 1.93
CA VAL A 75 -17.15 -3.25 1.34
C VAL A 75 -18.26 -3.81 0.45
N SER A 76 -18.03 -4.97 -0.16
CA SER A 76 -18.97 -5.60 -1.11
C SER A 76 -20.25 -6.12 -0.46
N GLY A 77 -20.27 -6.27 0.87
CA GLY A 77 -21.46 -6.59 1.68
C GLY A 77 -21.96 -5.43 2.56
N TYR A 78 -21.27 -4.29 2.55
CA TYR A 78 -21.44 -3.21 3.53
C TYR A 78 -22.53 -2.20 3.17
N ARG A 79 -23.21 -1.66 4.18
CA ARG A 79 -24.16 -0.55 4.06
C ARG A 79 -23.62 0.63 4.85
N TRP A 80 -23.22 1.69 4.16
CA TRP A 80 -22.56 2.83 4.79
C TRP A 80 -23.46 3.53 5.82
N GLU A 81 -24.77 3.49 5.62
CA GLU A 81 -25.79 4.06 6.51
C GLU A 81 -25.82 3.34 7.87
N ASP A 82 -25.44 2.05 7.92
CA ASP A 82 -25.38 1.30 9.18
C ASP A 82 -24.24 1.84 10.09
N GLY A 83 -23.29 2.62 9.55
CA GLY A 83 -22.12 3.17 10.24
C GLY A 83 -22.16 4.67 10.54
N VAL A 84 -23.28 5.37 10.33
CA VAL A 84 -23.40 6.81 10.65
C VAL A 84 -24.53 7.07 11.64
N GLY A 85 -24.57 8.28 12.21
CA GLY A 85 -25.60 8.68 13.17
C GLY A 85 -25.39 8.12 14.58
N PRO A 86 -26.40 8.22 15.48
CA PRO A 86 -26.23 7.84 16.89
C PRO A 86 -25.90 6.35 17.08
N LEU A 87 -24.85 6.06 17.85
CA LEU A 87 -24.34 4.70 18.07
C LEU A 87 -25.42 3.70 18.52
N GLU A 88 -26.36 4.13 19.37
CA GLU A 88 -27.43 3.27 19.87
C GLU A 88 -28.47 2.85 18.80
N GLN A 89 -28.45 3.48 17.62
CA GLN A 89 -29.31 3.16 16.49
C GLN A 89 -28.58 2.35 15.41
N ARG A 90 -27.24 2.25 15.49
CA ARG A 90 -26.43 1.51 14.52
C ARG A 90 -26.59 0.00 14.73
N PRO A 91 -26.93 -0.75 13.67
CA PRO A 91 -27.18 -2.18 13.79
C PRO A 91 -25.88 -2.98 13.70
N ALA A 92 -25.74 -4.01 14.52
CA ALA A 92 -24.75 -5.05 14.26
C ALA A 92 -25.12 -5.85 12.99
N ARG A 93 -24.13 -6.21 12.19
CA ARG A 93 -24.26 -6.98 10.95
C ARG A 93 -23.29 -8.15 10.92
N HIS A 94 -23.65 -9.21 10.20
CA HIS A 94 -22.68 -10.24 9.85
C HIS A 94 -21.91 -9.79 8.61
N ASP A 95 -20.60 -9.69 8.74
CA ASP A 95 -19.68 -9.56 7.63
C ASP A 95 -19.40 -10.95 7.04
N LEU A 96 -19.88 -11.16 5.82
CA LEU A 96 -19.75 -12.42 5.09
C LEU A 96 -18.35 -12.63 4.52
N ALA A 97 -17.55 -11.58 4.34
CA ALA A 97 -16.19 -11.70 3.81
C ALA A 97 -15.27 -12.39 4.82
N TRP A 98 -15.34 -11.97 6.09
CA TRP A 98 -14.43 -12.43 7.14
C TRP A 98 -15.11 -13.22 8.27
N HIS A 99 -16.35 -13.67 8.04
CA HIS A 99 -17.15 -14.45 8.99
C HIS A 99 -17.16 -13.84 10.40
N SER A 100 -17.47 -12.55 10.48
CA SER A 100 -17.40 -11.76 11.71
C SER A 100 -18.70 -11.00 11.98
N THR A 101 -18.93 -10.62 13.24
CA THR A 101 -19.96 -9.62 13.55
C THR A 101 -19.33 -8.23 13.52
N GLU A 102 -19.82 -7.38 12.62
CA GLU A 102 -19.50 -5.96 12.52
C GLU A 102 -20.47 -5.16 13.42
N PRO A 103 -20.00 -4.55 14.52
CA PRO A 103 -20.86 -3.80 15.43
C PRO A 103 -21.22 -2.39 14.93
N ASN A 104 -20.56 -1.89 13.88
CA ASN A 104 -20.70 -0.55 13.29
C ASN A 104 -20.47 0.60 14.30
N THR A 105 -19.63 0.39 15.30
CA THR A 105 -19.27 1.46 16.26
C THR A 105 -18.23 2.42 15.70
N VAL A 106 -17.57 2.05 14.62
CA VAL A 106 -16.77 2.95 13.77
C VAL A 106 -17.36 2.87 12.36
N GLY A 107 -17.72 4.01 11.78
CA GLY A 107 -18.07 4.11 10.37
C GLY A 107 -17.41 5.32 9.72
N LEU A 108 -18.04 5.87 8.69
CA LEU A 108 -17.47 6.98 7.90
C LEU A 108 -17.15 8.21 8.76
N ASP A 109 -18.06 8.60 9.67
CA ASP A 109 -17.91 9.78 10.51
C ASP A 109 -16.67 9.67 11.43
N GLU A 110 -16.53 8.53 12.12
CA GLU A 110 -15.38 8.24 12.99
C GLU A 110 -14.08 8.08 12.19
N PHE A 111 -14.13 7.40 11.04
CA PHE A 111 -12.96 7.26 10.17
C PHE A 111 -12.44 8.63 9.72
N MET A 112 -13.32 9.55 9.33
CA MET A 112 -12.91 10.90 8.93
C MET A 112 -12.31 11.71 10.09
N ALA A 113 -12.79 11.51 11.32
CA ALA A 113 -12.15 12.07 12.51
C ALA A 113 -10.74 11.48 12.73
N TRP A 114 -10.59 10.16 12.57
CA TRP A 114 -9.29 9.49 12.64
C TRP A 114 -8.33 9.98 11.55
N VAL A 115 -8.79 10.14 10.32
CA VAL A 115 -8.02 10.67 9.17
C VAL A 115 -7.47 12.06 9.47
N ALA A 116 -8.31 12.95 10.02
CA ALA A 116 -7.90 14.30 10.43
C ALA A 116 -6.83 14.26 11.53
N LYS A 117 -6.99 13.36 12.52
CA LYS A 117 -6.01 13.17 13.60
C LYS A 117 -4.70 12.59 13.06
N ALA A 118 -4.76 11.59 12.17
CA ALA A 118 -3.58 10.97 11.56
C ALA A 118 -2.84 11.93 10.61
N GLY A 119 -3.56 12.87 10.00
CA GLY A 119 -3.00 13.81 9.03
C GLY A 119 -2.76 13.16 7.66
N VAL A 120 -3.70 12.30 7.24
CA VAL A 120 -3.63 11.53 5.99
C VAL A 120 -4.77 11.91 5.06
N GLU A 121 -4.67 11.54 3.78
CA GLU A 121 -5.76 11.68 2.80
C GLU A 121 -6.66 10.44 2.80
N PRO A 122 -7.99 10.57 2.81
CA PRO A 122 -8.88 9.42 2.69
C PRO A 122 -9.02 8.96 1.24
N MET A 123 -9.09 7.63 1.05
CA MET A 123 -9.49 6.97 -0.20
C MET A 123 -10.68 6.05 0.11
N TYR A 124 -11.86 6.36 -0.42
CA TYR A 124 -13.10 5.69 0.00
C TYR A 124 -13.62 4.70 -1.04
N ALA A 125 -13.86 3.45 -0.63
CA ALA A 125 -14.46 2.42 -1.48
C ALA A 125 -15.98 2.39 -1.34
N VAL A 126 -16.70 2.34 -2.47
CA VAL A 126 -18.16 2.16 -2.48
C VAL A 126 -18.54 0.71 -2.72
N ASN A 127 -19.66 0.26 -2.15
CA ASN A 127 -20.15 -1.11 -2.35
C ASN A 127 -20.76 -1.27 -3.76
N LEU A 128 -20.08 -2.03 -4.63
CA LEU A 128 -20.59 -2.48 -5.93
C LEU A 128 -20.84 -4.00 -5.99
N GLY A 129 -20.77 -4.69 -4.85
CA GLY A 129 -21.08 -6.12 -4.74
C GLY A 129 -22.58 -6.34 -4.64
N THR A 130 -23.14 -5.93 -3.50
CA THR A 130 -24.57 -6.08 -3.15
C THR A 130 -25.39 -4.80 -3.32
N ARG A 131 -24.72 -3.67 -3.60
CA ARG A 131 -25.32 -2.36 -3.89
C ARG A 131 -24.80 -1.81 -5.22
N GLY A 132 -25.16 -0.58 -5.57
CA GLY A 132 -24.79 0.00 -6.85
C GLY A 132 -24.77 1.52 -6.88
N ILE A 133 -25.37 2.07 -7.94
CA ILE A 133 -25.19 3.45 -8.37
C ILE A 133 -25.81 4.46 -7.38
N GLU A 134 -27.04 4.19 -6.93
CA GLU A 134 -27.79 5.10 -6.03
C GLU A 134 -27.06 5.23 -4.70
N GLU A 135 -26.66 4.10 -4.12
CA GLU A 135 -25.97 4.07 -2.84
C GLU A 135 -24.59 4.71 -2.86
N ALA A 136 -23.86 4.56 -3.97
CA ALA A 136 -22.59 5.22 -4.17
C ALA A 136 -22.74 6.75 -4.26
N LEU A 137 -23.80 7.22 -4.93
CA LEU A 137 -24.13 8.65 -4.99
C LEU A 137 -24.54 9.18 -3.62
N ASP A 138 -25.35 8.42 -2.88
CA ASP A 138 -25.83 8.84 -1.56
C ASP A 138 -24.66 9.02 -0.59
N VAL A 139 -23.70 8.09 -0.53
CA VAL A 139 -22.52 8.26 0.35
C VAL A 139 -21.63 9.41 -0.10
N LEU A 140 -21.51 9.69 -1.40
CA LEU A 140 -20.79 10.86 -1.89
C LEU A 140 -21.49 12.16 -1.46
N GLN A 141 -22.81 12.23 -1.59
CA GLN A 141 -23.59 13.39 -1.16
C GLN A 141 -23.51 13.59 0.35
N TYR A 142 -23.64 12.51 1.12
CA TYR A 142 -23.43 12.54 2.56
C TYR A 142 -22.02 13.04 2.90
N ALA A 143 -20.98 12.55 2.23
CA ALA A 143 -19.59 12.89 2.57
C ALA A 143 -19.18 14.30 2.11
N ASN A 144 -19.53 14.69 0.88
CA ASN A 144 -18.92 15.82 0.18
C ASN A 144 -19.88 16.97 -0.15
N ALA A 145 -21.20 16.76 -0.15
CA ALA A 145 -22.10 17.83 -0.53
C ALA A 145 -22.13 18.94 0.55
N PRO A 146 -22.20 20.22 0.15
CA PRO A 146 -22.50 21.30 1.08
C PRO A 146 -23.90 21.11 1.68
N GLU A 147 -24.13 21.69 2.87
CA GLU A 147 -25.46 21.70 3.49
C GLU A 147 -26.55 22.26 2.55
N GLY A 148 -27.77 21.73 2.68
CA GLY A 148 -28.93 22.11 1.87
C GLY A 148 -29.62 20.95 1.16
N ILE A 149 -29.11 19.72 1.28
CA ILE A 149 -29.77 18.49 0.83
C ILE A 149 -29.90 17.50 1.99
N ALA A 150 -30.82 16.54 1.88
CA ALA A 150 -31.16 15.64 2.98
C ALA A 150 -29.93 14.93 3.59
N LEU A 151 -29.04 14.38 2.76
CA LEU A 151 -27.87 13.62 3.21
C LEU A 151 -26.77 14.51 3.81
N SER A 152 -26.54 15.71 3.27
CA SER A 152 -25.59 16.66 3.87
C SER A 152 -26.10 17.22 5.20
N ASP A 153 -27.41 17.45 5.29
CA ASP A 153 -28.07 17.95 6.50
C ASP A 153 -28.09 16.85 7.59
N GLU A 154 -28.19 15.58 7.19
CA GLU A 154 -28.00 14.43 8.07
C GLU A 154 -26.57 14.36 8.61
N ARG A 155 -25.55 14.49 7.75
CA ARG A 155 -24.14 14.60 8.18
C ARG A 155 -23.96 15.73 9.20
N ALA A 156 -24.55 16.89 8.94
CA ALA A 156 -24.52 18.03 9.85
C ALA A 156 -25.22 17.74 11.19
N ALA A 157 -26.39 17.08 11.16
CA ALA A 157 -27.13 16.66 12.34
C ALA A 157 -26.38 15.61 13.17
N ASN A 158 -25.57 14.78 12.53
CA ASN A 158 -24.67 13.82 13.17
C ASN A 158 -23.44 14.48 13.81
N GLY A 159 -23.28 15.81 13.68
CA GLY A 159 -22.20 16.58 14.30
C GLY A 159 -21.10 17.02 13.33
N HIS A 160 -21.23 16.73 12.04
CA HIS A 160 -20.20 16.94 11.03
C HIS A 160 -20.68 17.89 9.92
N ALA A 161 -20.90 19.16 10.27
CA ALA A 161 -21.47 20.15 9.35
C ALA A 161 -20.64 20.37 8.06
N ALA A 162 -19.32 20.50 8.21
CA ALA A 162 -18.43 20.70 7.06
C ALA A 162 -18.32 19.43 6.21
N PRO A 163 -18.33 19.53 4.87
CA PRO A 163 -18.00 18.40 4.00
C PRO A 163 -16.62 17.82 4.31
N TYR A 164 -16.50 16.49 4.20
CA TYR A 164 -15.23 15.79 4.38
C TYR A 164 -14.24 16.03 3.24
N GLY A 165 -14.75 16.26 2.03
CA GLY A 165 -13.93 16.58 0.86
C GLY A 165 -13.07 15.41 0.39
N ILE A 166 -13.61 14.19 0.41
CA ILE A 166 -12.92 12.99 -0.06
C ILE A 166 -12.74 13.10 -1.57
N SER A 167 -11.49 13.16 -2.04
CA SER A 167 -11.10 13.32 -3.44
C SER A 167 -11.01 11.98 -4.19
N MET A 168 -10.57 10.91 -3.53
CA MET A 168 -10.23 9.64 -4.18
C MET A 168 -11.23 8.53 -3.81
N TRP A 169 -11.84 7.90 -4.81
CA TRP A 169 -12.89 6.89 -4.61
C TRP A 169 -12.63 5.60 -5.40
N CYS A 170 -12.73 4.45 -4.73
CA CYS A 170 -12.72 3.13 -5.37
C CYS A 170 -14.12 2.70 -5.76
N LEU A 171 -14.30 2.28 -7.01
CA LEU A 171 -15.55 1.77 -7.54
C LEU A 171 -15.66 0.27 -7.24
N GLY A 172 -15.94 -0.09 -5.99
CA GLY A 172 -16.00 -1.48 -5.54
C GLY A 172 -14.67 -2.01 -4.98
N ASN A 173 -14.56 -3.34 -4.95
CA ASN A 173 -13.33 -4.09 -4.64
C ASN A 173 -13.27 -5.38 -5.48
N GLU A 174 -12.10 -5.73 -6.04
CA GLU A 174 -11.73 -7.04 -6.62
C GLU A 174 -12.91 -7.89 -7.14
N MET A 175 -13.73 -7.33 -8.04
CA MET A 175 -14.99 -7.97 -8.43
C MET A 175 -14.78 -9.20 -9.33
N ASP A 176 -13.55 -9.48 -9.74
CA ASP A 176 -13.14 -10.62 -10.57
C ASP A 176 -12.90 -11.91 -9.78
N GLY A 177 -12.66 -11.81 -8.47
CA GLY A 177 -12.41 -12.95 -7.60
C GLY A 177 -13.68 -13.76 -7.32
N PRO A 178 -13.70 -15.09 -7.49
CA PRO A 178 -14.89 -15.91 -7.20
C PRO A 178 -15.26 -15.99 -5.70
N TRP A 179 -14.35 -15.56 -4.81
CA TRP A 179 -14.62 -15.43 -3.37
C TRP A 179 -15.39 -14.17 -3.01
N GLN A 180 -15.42 -13.18 -3.91
CA GLN A 180 -15.92 -11.85 -3.62
C GLN A 180 -17.46 -11.81 -3.57
N ALA A 181 -18.01 -11.16 -2.55
CA ALA A 181 -19.45 -10.98 -2.43
C ALA A 181 -19.99 -10.19 -3.63
N GLY A 182 -20.91 -10.80 -4.40
CA GLY A 182 -21.45 -10.18 -5.59
C GLY A 182 -20.49 -10.09 -6.77
N HIS A 183 -19.48 -10.97 -6.83
CA HIS A 183 -18.59 -11.22 -7.99
C HIS A 183 -19.30 -11.01 -9.33
N LYS A 184 -18.57 -10.44 -10.29
CA LYS A 184 -19.08 -10.04 -11.61
C LYS A 184 -18.18 -10.54 -12.72
N THR A 185 -18.77 -10.76 -13.90
CA THR A 185 -17.95 -10.84 -15.12
C THR A 185 -17.33 -9.48 -15.44
N PRO A 186 -16.27 -9.41 -16.28
CA PRO A 186 -15.68 -8.15 -16.69
C PRO A 186 -16.70 -7.16 -17.26
N GLU A 187 -17.67 -7.63 -18.07
CA GLU A 187 -18.69 -6.78 -18.70
C GLU A 187 -19.71 -6.25 -17.69
N GLU A 188 -20.15 -7.11 -16.76
CA GLU A 188 -21.07 -6.72 -15.70
C GLU A 188 -20.45 -5.62 -14.83
N TYR A 189 -19.20 -5.81 -14.42
CA TYR A 189 -18.47 -4.81 -13.65
C TYR A 189 -18.21 -3.54 -14.46
N ALA A 190 -17.71 -3.66 -15.70
CA ALA A 190 -17.42 -2.52 -16.57
C ALA A 190 -18.63 -1.60 -16.74
N ARG A 191 -19.81 -2.19 -16.98
CA ARG A 191 -21.06 -1.42 -17.11
C ARG A 191 -21.47 -0.76 -15.80
N LEU A 192 -21.40 -1.46 -14.68
CA LEU A 192 -21.75 -0.91 -13.37
C LEU A 192 -20.81 0.23 -12.97
N ALA A 193 -19.49 -0.01 -13.00
CA ALA A 193 -18.47 0.97 -12.65
C ALA A 193 -18.55 2.24 -13.50
N THR A 194 -18.83 2.09 -14.80
CA THR A 194 -18.96 3.23 -15.73
C THR A 194 -20.14 4.13 -15.37
N GLU A 195 -21.32 3.56 -15.10
CA GLU A 195 -22.50 4.35 -14.77
C GLU A 195 -22.39 4.98 -13.37
N THR A 196 -21.81 4.24 -12.40
CA THR A 196 -21.47 4.81 -11.09
C THR A 196 -20.51 5.99 -11.25
N ALA A 197 -19.37 5.80 -11.92
CA ALA A 197 -18.37 6.85 -12.13
C ALA A 197 -18.94 8.08 -12.81
N ARG A 198 -19.84 7.89 -13.79
CA ARG A 198 -20.50 8.98 -14.50
C ARG A 198 -21.35 9.83 -13.56
N LEU A 199 -22.15 9.23 -12.66
CA LEU A 199 -22.96 9.99 -11.73
C LEU A 199 -22.13 10.66 -10.64
N LEU A 200 -21.13 9.96 -10.09
CA LEU A 200 -20.22 10.57 -9.11
C LEU A 200 -19.56 11.83 -9.68
N ARG A 201 -19.13 11.80 -10.95
CA ARG A 201 -18.59 12.99 -11.63
C ARG A 201 -19.59 14.09 -11.95
N GLN A 202 -20.87 13.76 -12.08
CA GLN A 202 -21.90 14.78 -12.27
C GLN A 202 -22.18 15.53 -10.97
N GLU A 203 -22.10 14.84 -9.84
CA GLU A 203 -22.17 15.44 -8.51
C GLU A 203 -20.91 16.25 -8.22
N ASP A 204 -19.73 15.64 -8.39
CA ASP A 204 -18.44 16.27 -8.15
C ASP A 204 -17.44 15.97 -9.30
N PRO A 205 -17.22 16.92 -10.23
CA PRO A 205 -16.32 16.72 -11.35
C PRO A 205 -14.84 16.66 -10.94
N GLY A 206 -14.49 17.06 -9.72
CA GLY A 206 -13.13 17.09 -9.20
C GLY A 206 -12.62 15.75 -8.68
N LEU A 207 -13.46 14.71 -8.63
CA LEU A 207 -13.10 13.40 -8.09
C LEU A 207 -12.03 12.68 -8.92
N GLU A 208 -11.20 11.93 -8.21
CA GLU A 208 -10.30 10.91 -8.74
C GLU A 208 -10.91 9.52 -8.53
N LEU A 209 -11.25 8.83 -9.62
CA LEU A 209 -11.97 7.56 -9.57
C LEU A 209 -11.08 6.38 -9.98
N VAL A 210 -11.09 5.33 -9.15
CA VAL A 210 -10.34 4.09 -9.35
C VAL A 210 -11.31 2.97 -9.72
N ALA A 211 -11.19 2.45 -10.95
CA ALA A 211 -11.80 1.17 -11.31
C ALA A 211 -10.98 0.01 -10.72
N CYS A 212 -11.62 -1.10 -10.38
CA CYS A 212 -10.95 -2.30 -9.90
C CYS A 212 -10.32 -3.06 -11.08
N GLY A 213 -9.01 -3.30 -11.01
CA GLY A 213 -8.34 -4.28 -11.85
C GLY A 213 -8.47 -5.69 -11.28
N SER A 214 -7.69 -6.62 -11.84
CA SER A 214 -7.67 -8.00 -11.37
C SER A 214 -7.09 -8.16 -9.97
N SER A 215 -7.56 -9.18 -9.26
CA SER A 215 -7.13 -9.53 -7.90
C SER A 215 -5.66 -9.97 -7.79
N ASN A 216 -5.04 -10.39 -8.89
CA ASN A 216 -3.59 -10.66 -9.03
C ASN A 216 -3.25 -11.05 -10.48
N SER A 217 -1.95 -11.09 -10.80
CA SER A 217 -1.41 -11.47 -12.12
C SER A 217 -1.66 -12.93 -12.53
N SER A 218 -2.10 -13.81 -11.61
CA SER A 218 -2.38 -15.22 -11.91
C SER A 218 -3.85 -15.53 -12.22
N MET A 219 -4.73 -14.53 -12.11
CA MET A 219 -6.14 -14.65 -12.48
C MET A 219 -6.29 -15.03 -13.96
N GLU A 220 -7.21 -15.95 -14.27
CA GLU A 220 -7.49 -16.37 -15.66
C GLU A 220 -7.92 -15.18 -16.55
N THR A 221 -8.58 -14.19 -15.94
CA THR A 221 -9.07 -12.97 -16.60
C THR A 221 -8.04 -11.84 -16.64
N PHE A 222 -6.84 -12.01 -16.08
CA PHE A 222 -5.85 -10.94 -16.01
C PHE A 222 -5.47 -10.42 -17.41
N GLY A 223 -5.46 -9.09 -17.58
CA GLY A 223 -5.24 -8.40 -18.84
C GLY A 223 -6.51 -8.26 -19.68
N GLU A 224 -7.36 -9.29 -19.75
CA GLU A 224 -8.67 -9.20 -20.40
C GLU A 224 -9.65 -8.36 -19.57
N TRP A 225 -9.65 -8.54 -18.24
CA TRP A 225 -10.44 -7.78 -17.29
C TRP A 225 -10.19 -6.28 -17.45
N GLU A 226 -8.95 -5.83 -17.31
CA GLU A 226 -8.59 -4.42 -17.43
C GLU A 226 -8.92 -3.87 -18.81
N ASN A 227 -8.71 -4.65 -19.88
CA ASN A 227 -9.05 -4.23 -21.24
C ASN A 227 -10.55 -3.96 -21.41
N ILE A 228 -11.42 -4.84 -20.90
CA ILE A 228 -12.87 -4.71 -21.00
C ILE A 228 -13.36 -3.54 -20.14
N VAL A 229 -12.93 -3.50 -18.88
CA VAL A 229 -13.30 -2.45 -17.92
C VAL A 229 -12.89 -1.08 -18.43
N LEU A 230 -11.62 -0.93 -18.84
CA LEU A 230 -11.13 0.35 -19.34
C LEU A 230 -11.71 0.71 -20.70
N THR A 231 -12.04 -0.25 -21.57
CA THR A 231 -12.72 0.08 -22.85
C THR A 231 -14.04 0.80 -22.60
N GLU A 232 -14.77 0.42 -21.54
CA GLU A 232 -16.06 1.00 -21.20
C GLU A 232 -15.94 2.28 -20.34
N ALA A 233 -15.11 2.22 -19.30
CA ALA A 233 -15.05 3.25 -18.26
C ALA A 233 -14.05 4.37 -18.54
N TYR A 234 -13.25 4.29 -19.62
CA TYR A 234 -12.05 5.11 -19.84
C TYR A 234 -12.22 6.59 -19.53
N ASP A 235 -13.30 7.20 -20.06
CA ASP A 235 -13.52 8.64 -19.97
C ASP A 235 -14.04 9.08 -18.59
N HIS A 236 -14.40 8.12 -17.73
CA HIS A 236 -14.99 8.36 -16.41
C HIS A 236 -14.05 8.01 -15.25
N VAL A 237 -12.99 7.23 -15.46
CA VAL A 237 -12.02 6.86 -14.40
C VAL A 237 -10.64 7.43 -14.65
N ASP A 238 -9.83 7.58 -13.60
CA ASP A 238 -8.46 8.10 -13.69
C ASP A 238 -7.42 7.01 -13.49
N MET A 239 -7.80 5.99 -12.72
CA MET A 239 -6.95 4.90 -12.30
C MET A 239 -7.61 3.55 -12.49
N ILE A 240 -6.79 2.53 -12.68
CA ILE A 240 -7.14 1.11 -12.53
C ILE A 240 -6.35 0.54 -11.36
N SER A 241 -6.99 -0.24 -10.50
CA SER A 241 -6.32 -0.84 -9.36
C SER A 241 -5.47 -2.05 -9.75
N ALA A 242 -4.50 -2.40 -8.92
CA ALA A 242 -3.69 -3.62 -9.04
C ALA A 242 -3.39 -4.15 -7.63
N HIS A 243 -3.49 -5.47 -7.46
CA HIS A 243 -3.36 -6.11 -6.15
C HIS A 243 -2.37 -7.27 -6.19
N ALA A 244 -1.37 -7.25 -5.31
CA ALA A 244 -0.36 -8.31 -5.29
C ALA A 244 0.15 -8.62 -3.89
N TYR A 245 0.06 -9.90 -3.55
CA TYR A 245 0.55 -10.43 -2.31
C TYR A 245 1.63 -11.47 -2.56
N TYR A 246 2.71 -11.38 -1.79
CA TYR A 246 3.87 -12.25 -1.94
C TYR A 246 4.11 -13.05 -0.67
N SER A 247 4.66 -14.25 -0.80
CA SER A 247 5.08 -15.06 0.32
C SER A 247 6.12 -16.07 -0.12
N GLU A 248 6.95 -16.52 0.81
CA GLU A 248 7.75 -17.71 0.59
C GLU A 248 6.83 -18.94 0.45
N GLN A 249 7.11 -19.78 -0.54
CA GLN A 249 6.36 -21.01 -0.81
C GLN A 249 7.30 -22.21 -0.89
N ASP A 250 6.95 -23.30 -0.23
CA ASP A 250 7.72 -24.57 -0.23
C ASP A 250 9.20 -24.45 0.17
N GLY A 251 9.58 -23.43 0.96
CA GLY A 251 10.98 -23.18 1.32
C GLY A 251 11.82 -22.52 0.22
N ASP A 252 11.17 -22.00 -0.83
CA ASP A 252 11.83 -21.38 -1.98
C ASP A 252 12.15 -19.91 -1.73
N GLN A 253 13.19 -19.71 -0.91
CA GLN A 253 13.69 -18.40 -0.52
C GLN A 253 14.10 -17.53 -1.70
N ALA A 254 14.75 -18.13 -2.71
CA ALA A 254 15.26 -17.43 -3.87
C ALA A 254 14.12 -16.80 -4.69
N SER A 255 13.04 -17.54 -4.95
CA SER A 255 11.88 -16.98 -5.64
C SER A 255 11.21 -15.88 -4.82
N PHE A 256 11.18 -16.01 -3.48
CA PHE A 256 10.59 -14.98 -2.64
C PHE A 256 11.41 -13.67 -2.64
N LEU A 257 12.73 -13.77 -2.57
CA LEU A 257 13.65 -12.63 -2.71
C LEU A 257 13.53 -11.95 -4.08
N ALA A 258 13.07 -12.67 -5.10
CA ALA A 258 12.81 -12.15 -6.45
C ALA A 258 11.38 -11.62 -6.67
N SER A 259 10.53 -11.49 -5.64
CA SER A 259 9.12 -11.12 -5.80
C SER A 259 8.87 -9.81 -6.55
N ALA A 260 9.79 -8.85 -6.49
CA ALA A 260 9.69 -7.60 -7.24
C ALA A 260 9.70 -7.80 -8.77
N ASP A 261 10.28 -8.89 -9.29
CA ASP A 261 10.25 -9.20 -10.73
C ASP A 261 8.81 -9.44 -11.22
N ASP A 262 7.98 -10.07 -10.38
CA ASP A 262 6.55 -10.25 -10.64
C ASP A 262 5.79 -8.92 -10.55
N MET A 263 6.14 -8.08 -9.57
CA MET A 263 5.51 -6.78 -9.38
C MET A 263 5.76 -5.85 -10.56
N ASP A 264 7.01 -5.76 -11.03
CA ASP A 264 7.39 -5.01 -12.23
C ASP A 264 6.62 -5.54 -13.46
N HIS A 265 6.60 -6.87 -13.64
CA HIS A 265 5.85 -7.50 -14.73
C HIS A 265 4.35 -7.18 -14.68
N PHE A 266 3.75 -7.22 -13.49
CA PHE A 266 2.34 -6.96 -13.30
C PHE A 266 2.01 -5.49 -13.63
N ILE A 267 2.78 -4.55 -13.08
CA ILE A 267 2.60 -3.11 -13.36
C ILE A 267 2.72 -2.85 -14.86
N ASP A 268 3.78 -3.36 -15.51
CA ASP A 268 4.01 -3.17 -16.94
C ASP A 268 2.89 -3.76 -17.80
N SER A 269 2.34 -4.91 -17.39
CA SER A 269 1.25 -5.57 -18.10
C SER A 269 -0.08 -4.79 -18.00
N VAL A 270 -0.40 -4.25 -16.83
CA VAL A 270 -1.57 -3.36 -16.63
C VAL A 270 -1.38 -2.06 -17.42
N VAL A 271 -0.19 -1.47 -17.35
CA VAL A 271 0.20 -0.25 -18.09
C VAL A 271 0.06 -0.45 -19.60
N ALA A 272 0.56 -1.56 -20.14
CA ALA A 272 0.47 -1.90 -21.55
C ALA A 272 -0.99 -2.05 -22.00
N THR A 273 -1.81 -2.71 -21.18
CA THR A 273 -3.26 -2.86 -21.44
C THR A 273 -3.97 -1.51 -21.44
N ALA A 274 -3.72 -0.66 -20.44
CA ALA A 274 -4.29 0.68 -20.37
C ALA A 274 -3.89 1.57 -21.56
N ASP A 275 -2.63 1.47 -22.01
CA ASP A 275 -2.13 2.20 -23.17
C ASP A 275 -2.66 1.64 -24.50
N HIS A 276 -2.91 0.33 -24.58
CA HIS A 276 -3.63 -0.28 -25.71
C HIS A 276 -5.03 0.31 -25.84
N VAL A 277 -5.81 0.33 -24.75
CA VAL A 277 -7.17 0.91 -24.74
C VAL A 277 -7.12 2.40 -25.08
N ARG A 278 -6.15 3.14 -24.55
CA ARG A 278 -5.92 4.55 -24.89
C ARG A 278 -5.80 4.75 -26.40
N ALA A 279 -4.95 3.96 -27.04
CA ALA A 279 -4.70 4.04 -28.48
C ALA A 279 -5.94 3.62 -29.29
N LYS A 280 -6.63 2.55 -28.88
CA LYS A 280 -7.87 2.05 -29.49
C LYS A 280 -8.98 3.11 -29.47
N LEU A 281 -9.12 3.86 -28.38
CA LEU A 281 -10.12 4.91 -28.22
C LEU A 281 -9.67 6.27 -28.79
N GLY A 282 -8.39 6.45 -29.12
CA GLY A 282 -7.84 7.72 -29.59
C GLY A 282 -7.90 8.82 -28.51
N ARG A 283 -7.47 8.50 -27.28
CA ARG A 283 -7.45 9.43 -26.14
C ARG A 283 -6.04 9.91 -25.82
N ASP A 284 -5.94 11.13 -25.29
CA ASP A 284 -4.68 11.71 -24.82
C ASP A 284 -4.44 11.42 -23.32
N LYS A 285 -5.52 11.39 -22.51
CA LYS A 285 -5.46 11.02 -21.09
C LYS A 285 -4.83 9.65 -20.95
N ARG A 286 -3.87 9.49 -20.03
CA ARG A 286 -3.32 8.20 -19.63
C ARG A 286 -4.00 7.76 -18.34
N ILE A 287 -4.48 6.52 -18.32
CA ILE A 287 -4.92 5.87 -17.07
C ILE A 287 -3.69 5.53 -16.23
N MET A 288 -3.75 5.89 -14.96
CA MET A 288 -2.72 5.60 -13.97
C MET A 288 -3.04 4.28 -13.24
N VAL A 289 -2.08 3.76 -12.50
CA VAL A 289 -2.25 2.57 -11.66
C VAL A 289 -2.39 3.01 -10.20
N SER A 290 -3.38 2.44 -9.52
CA SER A 290 -3.53 2.48 -8.06
C SER A 290 -3.16 1.10 -7.51
N PHE A 291 -1.95 0.94 -6.99
CA PHE A 291 -1.52 -0.34 -6.40
C PHE A 291 -2.06 -0.45 -4.97
N ASP A 292 -3.38 -0.45 -4.83
CA ASP A 292 -4.09 -0.21 -3.57
C ASP A 292 -4.30 -1.45 -2.68
N GLU A 293 -3.70 -2.57 -3.06
CA GLU A 293 -3.38 -3.67 -2.16
C GLU A 293 -2.02 -4.28 -2.51
N TRP A 294 -1.03 -4.09 -1.63
CA TRP A 294 0.22 -4.84 -1.72
C TRP A 294 0.80 -5.13 -0.34
N ASN A 295 1.33 -6.34 -0.17
CA ASN A 295 2.15 -6.71 0.99
C ASN A 295 2.76 -8.10 0.82
N ILE A 296 3.43 -8.56 1.87
CA ILE A 296 3.69 -9.96 2.16
C ILE A 296 2.49 -10.52 2.92
N TRP A 297 1.93 -11.63 2.46
CA TRP A 297 0.81 -12.28 3.13
C TRP A 297 0.86 -13.79 2.93
N TYR A 298 0.98 -14.52 4.04
CA TYR A 298 1.02 -15.99 4.06
C TYR A 298 -0.39 -16.60 4.12
N GLN A 299 -1.13 -16.50 3.01
CA GLN A 299 -2.53 -16.91 2.87
C GLN A 299 -2.87 -18.34 3.32
N HIS A 300 -1.91 -19.28 3.27
CA HIS A 300 -2.14 -20.69 3.61
C HIS A 300 -1.96 -21.02 5.11
N ARG A 301 -1.48 -20.06 5.92
CA ARG A 301 -1.22 -20.24 7.35
C ARG A 301 -2.53 -20.26 8.17
N ALA A 302 -2.43 -20.74 9.41
CA ALA A 302 -3.60 -20.87 10.29
C ALA A 302 -4.19 -19.49 10.66
N GLU A 303 -3.30 -18.51 10.82
CA GLU A 303 -3.57 -17.11 11.12
C GLU A 303 -4.44 -16.44 10.04
N SER A 304 -4.37 -16.94 8.80
CA SER A 304 -5.15 -16.42 7.66
C SER A 304 -6.50 -17.12 7.47
N ARG A 305 -6.87 -18.09 8.33
CA ARG A 305 -8.15 -18.80 8.21
C ARG A 305 -9.26 -18.03 8.93
N PRO A 306 -10.31 -17.57 8.23
CA PRO A 306 -11.45 -16.95 8.89
C PRO A 306 -12.09 -17.92 9.90
N PRO A 307 -12.78 -17.39 10.93
CA PRO A 307 -13.67 -18.18 11.76
C PRO A 307 -14.67 -18.98 10.92
N SER A 308 -15.19 -20.07 11.47
CA SER A 308 -16.21 -20.89 10.80
C SER A 308 -17.19 -21.49 11.81
N GLY A 309 -18.39 -21.84 11.35
CA GLY A 309 -19.43 -22.43 12.17
C GLY A 309 -20.64 -21.49 12.32
N GLU A 310 -21.31 -21.57 13.48
CA GLU A 310 -22.46 -20.73 13.82
C GLU A 310 -22.08 -19.49 14.63
N ASP A 311 -20.82 -19.40 15.06
CA ASP A 311 -20.27 -18.28 15.85
C ASP A 311 -19.70 -17.20 14.92
N TRP A 312 -20.14 -15.95 15.10
CA TRP A 312 -19.68 -14.78 14.35
C TRP A 312 -18.98 -13.79 15.31
N PRO A 313 -17.68 -13.97 15.59
CA PRO A 313 -16.98 -13.16 16.58
C PRO A 313 -16.88 -11.69 16.13
N VAL A 314 -16.88 -10.77 17.10
CA VAL A 314 -16.46 -9.38 16.87
C VAL A 314 -14.94 -9.34 16.97
N ALA A 315 -14.29 -8.74 15.97
CA ALA A 315 -12.85 -8.49 15.95
C ALA A 315 -11.97 -9.73 16.25
N PRO A 316 -12.12 -10.86 15.52
CA PRO A 316 -11.27 -12.02 15.72
C PRO A 316 -9.80 -11.71 15.39
N VAL A 317 -8.88 -12.45 16.00
CA VAL A 317 -7.49 -12.51 15.55
C VAL A 317 -7.47 -13.16 14.16
N LEU A 318 -7.19 -12.37 13.14
CA LEU A 318 -7.27 -12.80 11.75
C LEU A 318 -6.24 -12.04 10.91
N LEU A 319 -5.51 -12.76 10.06
CA LEU A 319 -4.44 -12.24 9.20
C LEU A 319 -3.28 -11.58 9.98
N GLU A 320 -3.03 -11.99 11.23
CA GLU A 320 -1.96 -11.41 12.07
C GLU A 320 -0.60 -12.08 11.82
N ASP A 321 -0.08 -11.90 10.61
CA ASP A 321 1.25 -12.39 10.24
C ASP A 321 2.36 -11.70 11.04
N THR A 322 3.37 -12.47 11.46
CA THR A 322 4.61 -11.96 12.05
C THR A 322 5.71 -11.95 11.00
N TYR A 323 6.24 -10.77 10.69
CA TYR A 323 7.22 -10.57 9.64
C TYR A 323 8.66 -10.71 10.11
N SER A 324 9.45 -11.41 9.31
CA SER A 324 10.87 -11.67 9.49
C SER A 324 11.77 -10.58 8.89
N ALA A 325 13.09 -10.70 9.08
CA ALA A 325 14.08 -9.85 8.44
C ALA A 325 14.03 -10.00 6.91
N MET A 326 13.90 -11.23 6.40
CA MET A 326 13.73 -11.49 4.97
C MET A 326 12.46 -10.85 4.41
N ASP A 327 11.35 -10.92 5.15
CA ASP A 327 10.11 -10.24 4.76
C ASP A 327 10.35 -8.74 4.61
N ALA A 328 11.04 -8.10 5.56
CA ALA A 328 11.37 -6.67 5.44
C ALA A 328 12.28 -6.36 4.23
N VAL A 329 13.17 -7.27 3.84
CA VAL A 329 14.02 -7.11 2.65
C VAL A 329 13.19 -7.19 1.37
N VAL A 330 12.34 -8.22 1.24
CA VAL A 330 11.41 -8.34 0.10
C VAL A 330 10.49 -7.14 0.03
N PHE A 331 9.90 -6.75 1.16
CA PHE A 331 9.06 -5.57 1.28
C PHE A 331 9.75 -4.29 0.82
N GLY A 332 11.01 -4.08 1.23
CA GLY A 332 11.84 -2.99 0.77
C GLY A 332 12.11 -3.03 -0.74
N ASN A 333 12.19 -4.21 -1.34
CA ASN A 333 12.30 -4.37 -2.79
C ASN A 333 10.99 -4.03 -3.52
N LEU A 334 9.82 -4.39 -2.96
CA LEU A 334 8.53 -4.00 -3.55
C LEU A 334 8.37 -2.47 -3.58
N LEU A 335 8.85 -1.76 -2.56
CA LEU A 335 8.92 -0.29 -2.56
C LEU A 335 9.84 0.27 -3.66
N ILE A 336 10.97 -0.41 -3.93
CA ILE A 336 11.87 -0.06 -5.04
C ILE A 336 11.13 -0.15 -6.38
N SER A 337 10.37 -1.23 -6.60
CA SER A 337 9.52 -1.42 -7.79
C SER A 337 8.49 -0.29 -7.92
N LEU A 338 7.69 -0.04 -6.88
CA LEU A 338 6.67 1.01 -6.88
C LEU A 338 7.25 2.39 -7.19
N LEU A 339 8.41 2.73 -6.63
CA LEU A 339 9.10 3.99 -6.92
C LEU A 339 9.59 4.03 -8.38
N ARG A 340 10.23 2.97 -8.87
CA ARG A 340 10.70 2.88 -10.26
C ARG A 340 9.57 3.06 -11.27
N HIS A 341 8.34 2.69 -10.92
CA HIS A 341 7.15 2.86 -11.76
C HIS A 341 6.33 4.12 -11.43
N SER A 342 6.90 5.13 -10.75
CA SER A 342 6.18 6.37 -10.36
C SER A 342 5.63 7.19 -11.54
N ASP A 343 6.08 6.92 -12.77
CA ASP A 343 5.52 7.52 -13.98
C ASP A 343 4.11 7.01 -14.29
N ARG A 344 3.73 5.83 -13.77
CA ARG A 344 2.41 5.20 -13.97
C ARG A 344 1.68 4.77 -12.71
N VAL A 345 2.39 4.40 -11.64
CA VAL A 345 1.80 4.16 -10.33
C VAL A 345 1.57 5.51 -9.66
N ALA A 346 0.32 5.94 -9.63
CA ALA A 346 -0.08 7.23 -9.05
C ALA A 346 -0.34 7.16 -7.54
N SER A 347 -0.75 5.98 -7.06
CA SER A 347 -1.11 5.68 -5.69
C SER A 347 -0.74 4.24 -5.39
N ALA A 348 -0.40 3.93 -4.13
CA ALA A 348 -0.24 2.58 -3.64
C ALA A 348 -0.61 2.50 -2.17
N SER A 349 -1.24 1.41 -1.74
CA SER A 349 -1.73 1.24 -0.38
C SER A 349 -1.22 -0.07 0.21
N LEU A 350 -0.34 0.05 1.20
CA LEU A 350 0.10 -1.08 2.00
C LEU A 350 -1.12 -1.73 2.68
N ALA A 351 -1.36 -3.01 2.37
CA ALA A 351 -2.43 -3.81 2.94
C ALA A 351 -1.89 -4.67 4.10
N GLN A 352 -2.15 -4.38 5.38
CA GLN A 352 -2.92 -3.25 5.93
C GLN A 352 -2.13 -2.49 7.00
N LEU A 353 -2.74 -1.48 7.61
CA LEU A 353 -2.05 -0.54 8.48
C LEU A 353 -1.76 -1.09 9.89
N VAL A 354 -2.71 -1.80 10.49
CA VAL A 354 -2.66 -2.25 11.90
C VAL A 354 -3.17 -3.68 12.04
N ASN A 355 -2.44 -4.53 12.78
CA ASN A 355 -2.68 -5.95 13.08
C ASN A 355 -2.78 -6.90 11.88
N VAL A 356 -3.72 -6.63 10.98
CA VAL A 356 -4.01 -7.40 9.78
C VAL A 356 -2.88 -7.18 8.77
N ILE A 357 -2.04 -8.18 8.55
CA ILE A 357 -0.88 -8.15 7.65
C ILE A 357 -0.19 -6.79 7.70
N ALA A 358 0.25 -6.37 8.89
CA ALA A 358 0.51 -4.96 9.18
C ALA A 358 1.94 -4.67 9.64
N PRO A 359 2.47 -3.46 9.35
CA PRO A 359 3.73 -3.00 9.95
C PRO A 359 3.57 -2.59 11.42
N ILE A 360 2.34 -2.32 11.88
CA ILE A 360 2.03 -1.92 13.26
C ILE A 360 1.17 -3.00 13.89
N MET A 361 1.57 -3.50 15.06
CA MET A 361 0.83 -4.49 15.82
C MET A 361 0.38 -3.91 17.15
N THR A 362 -0.75 -4.38 17.66
CA THR A 362 -1.29 -4.04 18.98
C THR A 362 -1.72 -5.29 19.75
N GLU A 363 -1.56 -5.23 21.07
CA GLU A 363 -2.23 -6.13 22.00
C GLU A 363 -3.47 -5.42 22.59
N PRO A 364 -4.64 -6.10 22.72
CA PRO A 364 -5.80 -5.52 23.39
C PRO A 364 -5.46 -5.15 24.84
N GLY A 365 -5.75 -3.91 25.22
CA GLY A 365 -5.38 -3.33 26.52
C GLY A 365 -3.86 -3.19 26.76
N GLY A 366 -3.05 -3.47 25.75
CA GLY A 366 -1.59 -3.63 25.86
C GLY A 366 -0.81 -2.75 24.89
N ALA A 367 0.49 -3.03 24.75
CA ALA A 367 1.39 -2.20 23.96
C ALA A 367 1.14 -2.32 22.44
N SER A 368 1.53 -1.29 21.70
CA SER A 368 1.77 -1.35 20.26
C SER A 368 3.25 -1.53 19.95
N TRP A 369 3.60 -2.25 18.88
CA TRP A 369 5.00 -2.40 18.43
C TRP A 369 5.13 -2.41 16.90
N LYS A 370 6.37 -2.24 16.43
CA LYS A 370 6.75 -2.19 15.02
C LYS A 370 7.16 -3.59 14.54
N GLN A 371 6.58 -4.04 13.43
CA GLN A 371 7.10 -5.21 12.71
C GLN A 371 8.35 -4.83 11.91
N THR A 372 9.06 -5.83 11.39
CA THR A 372 10.27 -5.60 10.59
C THR A 372 9.99 -4.76 9.33
N THR A 373 8.83 -4.97 8.70
CA THR A 373 8.36 -4.24 7.50
C THR A 373 8.06 -2.75 7.75
N PHE A 374 7.87 -2.33 9.02
CA PHE A 374 7.71 -0.92 9.39
C PHE A 374 8.90 -0.08 8.94
N HIS A 375 10.11 -0.61 9.12
CA HIS A 375 11.35 0.14 8.92
C HIS A 375 11.62 0.55 7.47
N PRO A 376 11.63 -0.37 6.48
CA PRO A 376 11.82 0.02 5.08
C PRO A 376 10.72 0.97 4.60
N PHE A 377 9.46 0.79 5.01
CA PHE A 377 8.40 1.73 4.68
C PHE A 377 8.66 3.13 5.25
N ALA A 378 8.88 3.24 6.56
CA ALA A 378 9.04 4.52 7.24
C ALA A 378 10.24 5.32 6.70
N LEU A 379 11.37 4.64 6.48
CA LEU A 379 12.58 5.26 5.96
C LEU A 379 12.41 5.69 4.49
N THR A 380 11.83 4.83 3.64
CA THR A 380 11.58 5.18 2.23
C THR A 380 10.58 6.32 2.13
N SER A 381 9.45 6.24 2.84
CA SER A 381 8.44 7.30 2.86
C SER A 381 9.00 8.63 3.33
N ARG A 382 9.94 8.64 4.28
CA ARG A 382 10.58 9.86 4.81
C ARG A 382 11.61 10.46 3.86
N HIS A 383 12.36 9.65 3.12
CA HIS A 383 13.55 10.12 2.41
C HIS A 383 13.45 10.11 0.88
N ALA A 384 12.51 9.35 0.30
CA ALA A 384 12.20 9.47 -1.12
C ALA A 384 11.54 10.83 -1.40
N ARG A 385 12.28 11.77 -1.99
CA ARG A 385 11.85 13.14 -2.30
C ARG A 385 12.38 13.57 -3.67
N GLY A 386 11.78 14.62 -4.24
CA GLY A 386 12.14 15.13 -5.55
C GLY A 386 11.76 14.16 -6.67
N GLU A 387 12.71 13.87 -7.54
CA GLU A 387 12.54 13.07 -8.76
C GLU A 387 13.08 11.65 -8.56
N VAL A 388 12.31 10.63 -8.96
CA VAL A 388 12.82 9.28 -9.12
C VAL A 388 13.76 9.23 -10.32
N LEU A 389 14.95 8.66 -10.14
CA LEU A 389 15.95 8.55 -11.18
C LEU A 389 15.86 7.23 -11.96
N ASP A 390 16.24 7.27 -13.23
CA ASP A 390 16.47 6.08 -14.05
C ASP A 390 17.82 5.45 -13.65
N VAL A 391 17.74 4.47 -12.75
CA VAL A 391 18.91 3.74 -12.24
C VAL A 391 19.28 2.61 -13.20
N ARG A 392 20.51 2.65 -13.73
CA ARG A 392 21.07 1.53 -14.50
C ARG A 392 21.91 0.67 -13.58
N LEU A 393 21.45 -0.55 -13.34
CA LEU A 393 22.08 -1.53 -12.47
C LEU A 393 22.80 -2.60 -13.30
N ASP A 394 24.05 -2.87 -12.95
CA ASP A 394 24.78 -4.08 -13.33
C ASP A 394 25.09 -4.89 -12.08
N ALA A 395 24.65 -6.14 -12.04
CA ALA A 395 24.81 -7.03 -10.90
C ALA A 395 24.84 -8.49 -11.36
N PRO A 396 25.44 -9.39 -10.56
CA PRO A 396 25.32 -10.83 -10.78
C PRO A 396 23.86 -11.26 -10.84
N SER A 397 23.60 -12.41 -11.45
CA SER A 397 22.29 -13.05 -11.42
C SER A 397 22.30 -14.29 -10.53
N PHE A 398 21.12 -14.69 -10.07
CA PHE A 398 20.89 -15.96 -9.40
C PHE A 398 19.69 -16.69 -10.01
N GLU A 399 19.69 -18.01 -9.91
CA GLU A 399 18.60 -18.86 -10.39
C GLU A 399 17.53 -19.03 -9.30
N ASN A 400 16.27 -19.06 -9.70
CA ASN A 400 15.13 -19.36 -8.84
C ASN A 400 14.04 -20.12 -9.60
N ARG A 401 13.15 -20.78 -8.87
CA ARG A 401 12.17 -21.70 -9.45
C ARG A 401 11.04 -20.98 -10.21
N ARG A 402 10.62 -19.80 -9.74
CA ARG A 402 9.43 -19.10 -10.25
C ARG A 402 9.72 -18.26 -11.49
N PHE A 403 10.85 -17.55 -11.51
CA PHE A 403 11.20 -16.56 -12.54
C PHE A 403 12.37 -16.99 -13.42
N GLY A 404 13.03 -18.11 -13.09
CA GLY A 404 14.20 -18.60 -13.81
C GLY A 404 15.45 -17.89 -13.33
N THR A 405 15.76 -16.74 -13.90
CA THR A 405 16.98 -15.97 -13.58
C THR A 405 16.62 -14.54 -13.16
N SER A 406 17.08 -14.13 -11.98
CA SER A 406 16.85 -12.80 -11.42
C SER A 406 18.17 -12.11 -11.09
N SER A 407 18.20 -10.77 -11.03
CA SER A 407 19.40 -10.04 -10.61
C SER A 407 19.59 -10.18 -9.10
N ALA A 408 20.83 -10.36 -8.63
CA ALA A 408 21.15 -10.48 -7.20
C ALA A 408 20.98 -9.17 -6.42
N ALA A 409 20.82 -8.04 -7.10
CA ALA A 409 20.49 -6.77 -6.48
C ALA A 409 19.29 -6.11 -7.14
N ASP A 410 18.74 -5.12 -6.45
CA ASP A 410 17.83 -4.14 -7.03
C ASP A 410 18.02 -2.78 -6.34
N ALA A 411 17.71 -1.69 -7.04
CA ALA A 411 17.92 -0.34 -6.51
C ALA A 411 17.06 0.75 -7.16
N VAL A 412 16.62 1.72 -6.35
CA VAL A 412 16.08 3.00 -6.83
C VAL A 412 16.78 4.17 -6.14
N ALA A 413 16.88 5.30 -6.83
CA ALA A 413 17.41 6.54 -6.29
C ALA A 413 16.42 7.69 -6.49
N THR A 414 16.38 8.63 -5.55
CA THR A 414 15.60 9.86 -5.65
C THR A 414 16.48 11.07 -5.43
N TRP A 415 16.28 12.11 -6.23
CA TRP A 415 17.07 13.34 -6.20
C TRP A 415 16.18 14.56 -6.03
N ASP A 416 16.39 15.30 -4.96
CA ASP A 416 15.79 16.60 -4.72
C ASP A 416 16.82 17.70 -5.03
N GLU A 417 16.65 18.35 -6.18
CA GLU A 417 17.59 19.37 -6.65
C GLU A 417 17.58 20.63 -5.79
N ASP A 418 16.45 20.94 -5.16
CA ASP A 418 16.26 22.15 -4.35
C ASP A 418 16.93 22.00 -2.99
N SER A 419 16.77 20.85 -2.32
CA SER A 419 17.48 20.57 -1.07
C SER A 419 18.91 20.06 -1.28
N GLY A 420 19.21 19.51 -2.46
CA GLY A 420 20.46 18.83 -2.75
C GLY A 420 20.56 17.43 -2.13
N ASP A 421 19.43 16.81 -1.75
CA ASP A 421 19.39 15.47 -1.17
C ASP A 421 19.32 14.38 -2.24
N LEU A 422 20.23 13.41 -2.14
CA LEU A 422 20.19 12.15 -2.88
C LEU A 422 19.91 11.01 -1.90
N SER A 423 18.83 10.26 -2.14
CA SER A 423 18.55 9.03 -1.40
C SER A 423 18.67 7.84 -2.35
N LEU A 424 19.42 6.82 -1.94
CA LEU A 424 19.60 5.57 -2.65
C LEU A 424 19.08 4.42 -1.78
N PHE A 425 18.24 3.58 -2.35
CA PHE A 425 17.70 2.38 -1.70
C PHE A 425 18.16 1.17 -2.50
N VAL A 426 18.85 0.23 -1.85
CA VAL A 426 19.46 -0.94 -2.49
C VAL A 426 19.10 -2.20 -1.72
N VAL A 427 18.74 -3.26 -2.43
CA VAL A 427 18.52 -4.59 -1.87
C VAL A 427 19.58 -5.55 -2.40
N ASN A 428 20.11 -6.39 -1.49
CA ASN A 428 20.80 -7.62 -1.85
C ASN A 428 19.81 -8.79 -1.72
N ARG A 429 19.45 -9.37 -2.86
CA ARG A 429 18.55 -10.53 -3.00
C ARG A 429 19.29 -11.87 -2.92
N GLY A 430 20.62 -11.87 -2.85
CA GLY A 430 21.42 -13.07 -2.70
C GLY A 430 21.26 -13.68 -1.31
N ALA A 431 21.03 -15.00 -1.26
CA ALA A 431 20.83 -15.73 0.00
C ALA A 431 22.10 -15.85 0.85
N ASP A 432 23.27 -15.99 0.20
CA ASP A 432 24.52 -16.35 0.89
C ASP A 432 25.70 -15.42 0.56
N GLU A 433 25.54 -14.52 -0.41
CA GLU A 433 26.65 -13.70 -0.93
C GLU A 433 26.50 -12.23 -0.52
N GLN A 434 27.56 -11.68 0.11
CA GLN A 434 27.71 -10.25 0.27
C GLN A 434 28.04 -9.60 -1.09
N LEU A 435 27.39 -8.48 -1.40
CA LEU A 435 27.66 -7.69 -2.59
C LEU A 435 28.47 -6.44 -2.24
N ALA A 436 29.37 -6.05 -3.14
CA ALA A 436 30.14 -4.82 -3.02
C ALA A 436 29.51 -3.72 -3.89
N LEU A 437 28.97 -2.68 -3.26
CA LEU A 437 28.37 -1.53 -3.93
C LEU A 437 29.45 -0.65 -4.57
N ASP A 438 29.17 -0.18 -5.78
CA ASP A 438 29.97 0.80 -6.49
C ASP A 438 29.07 1.75 -7.29
N VAL A 439 29.14 3.04 -6.96
CA VAL A 439 28.32 4.08 -7.61
C VAL A 439 29.19 5.28 -7.94
N ASP A 440 29.15 5.71 -9.19
CA ASP A 440 29.73 6.98 -9.63
C ASP A 440 28.69 8.10 -9.47
N LEU A 441 28.99 9.06 -8.58
CA LEU A 441 28.16 10.21 -8.27
C LEU A 441 28.72 11.52 -8.83
N SER A 442 29.70 11.47 -9.74
CA SER A 442 30.35 12.66 -10.32
C SER A 442 29.37 13.63 -10.98
N ALA A 443 28.22 13.15 -11.45
CA ALA A 443 27.18 13.97 -12.06
C ALA A 443 26.38 14.83 -11.07
N PHE A 444 26.50 14.62 -9.75
CA PHE A 444 25.70 15.29 -8.71
C PHE A 444 26.42 16.48 -8.05
N GLY A 445 27.68 16.74 -8.41
CA GLY A 445 28.51 17.77 -7.80
C GLY A 445 29.14 17.30 -6.49
N ASP A 446 29.47 18.24 -5.60
CA ASP A 446 30.11 17.95 -4.32
C ASP A 446 29.07 17.45 -3.31
N LEU A 447 29.02 16.13 -3.11
CA LEU A 447 28.16 15.47 -2.13
C LEU A 447 28.94 15.09 -0.87
N GLU A 448 28.22 14.91 0.23
CA GLU A 448 28.69 14.24 1.43
C GLU A 448 27.72 13.14 1.87
N LEU A 449 28.28 12.05 2.40
CA LEU A 449 27.50 10.97 3.00
C LEU A 449 26.91 11.46 4.33
N VAL A 450 25.58 11.46 4.42
CA VAL A 450 24.84 11.84 5.63
C VAL A 450 24.64 10.64 6.53
N GLU A 451 24.10 9.55 5.99
CA GLU A 451 23.90 8.30 6.72
C GLU A 451 23.76 7.11 5.77
N ALA A 452 24.11 5.92 6.27
CA ALA A 452 23.83 4.65 5.63
C ALA A 452 23.24 3.70 6.68
N LEU A 453 22.03 3.20 6.45
CA LEU A 453 21.32 2.28 7.33
C LEU A 453 21.05 0.98 6.58
N THR A 454 21.41 -0.15 7.18
CA THR A 454 21.15 -1.48 6.65
C THR A 454 20.27 -2.27 7.61
N LEU A 455 19.18 -2.82 7.10
CA LEU A 455 18.39 -3.86 7.74
C LEU A 455 18.89 -5.21 7.23
N HIS A 456 19.45 -6.01 8.14
CA HIS A 456 19.96 -7.34 7.92
C HIS A 456 19.95 -8.09 9.26
N HIS A 457 19.81 -9.41 9.22
CA HIS A 457 19.98 -10.27 10.38
C HIS A 457 20.59 -11.61 9.93
N GLU A 458 21.49 -12.17 10.76
CA GLU A 458 22.18 -13.44 10.48
C GLU A 458 21.21 -14.61 10.29
N ASP A 459 20.11 -14.59 11.04
CA ASP A 459 18.94 -15.43 10.80
C ASP A 459 17.90 -14.64 9.97
N PRO A 460 17.68 -14.97 8.68
CA PRO A 460 16.71 -14.28 7.84
C PRO A 460 15.27 -14.41 8.34
N TYR A 461 14.99 -15.38 9.21
CA TYR A 461 13.66 -15.63 9.79
C TYR A 461 13.44 -14.93 11.13
N ALA A 462 14.44 -14.21 11.66
CA ALA A 462 14.28 -13.44 12.90
C ALA A 462 13.22 -12.35 12.71
N ALA A 463 12.38 -12.13 13.72
CA ALA A 463 11.22 -11.26 13.65
C ALA A 463 11.08 -10.39 14.91
N ASN A 464 10.43 -9.23 14.75
CA ASN A 464 10.00 -8.43 15.89
C ASN A 464 8.70 -9.01 16.46
N THR A 465 8.70 -9.29 17.76
CA THR A 465 7.56 -9.85 18.48
C THR A 465 7.20 -8.95 19.66
N ARG A 466 6.03 -9.15 20.27
CA ARG A 466 5.66 -8.43 21.50
C ARG A 466 6.74 -8.49 22.59
N SER A 467 7.40 -9.64 22.77
CA SER A 467 8.44 -9.84 23.78
C SER A 467 9.83 -9.34 23.35
N ALA A 468 10.06 -9.15 22.06
CA ALA A 468 11.30 -8.68 21.49
C ALA A 468 11.01 -7.73 20.30
N PRO A 469 10.48 -6.53 20.56
CA PRO A 469 9.93 -5.64 19.52
C PRO A 469 11.00 -4.94 18.68
N GLU A 470 12.27 -5.06 19.06
CA GLU A 470 13.42 -4.41 18.40
C GLU A 470 14.52 -5.42 18.05
N ALA A 471 14.17 -6.71 17.89
CA ALA A 471 15.13 -7.76 17.54
C ALA A 471 15.77 -7.54 16.16
N VAL A 472 15.01 -7.00 15.22
CA VAL A 472 15.43 -6.66 13.86
C VAL A 472 15.10 -5.20 13.62
N THR A 473 16.14 -4.37 13.58
CA THR A 473 16.04 -2.94 13.30
C THR A 473 17.19 -2.52 12.36
N PRO A 474 17.02 -1.48 11.53
CA PRO A 474 18.11 -0.96 10.72
C PRO A 474 19.25 -0.44 11.60
N ALA A 475 20.49 -0.81 11.25
CA ALA A 475 21.70 -0.36 11.93
C ALA A 475 22.59 0.46 10.99
N ALA A 476 23.45 1.31 11.56
CA ALA A 476 24.41 2.08 10.76
C ALA A 476 25.37 1.15 10.01
N ASN A 477 25.49 1.32 8.69
CA ASN A 477 26.41 0.57 7.86
C ASN A 477 27.73 1.34 7.69
N GLY A 478 28.67 1.07 8.60
CA GLY A 478 29.98 1.73 8.62
C GLY A 478 30.92 1.33 7.48
N SER A 479 30.56 0.36 6.64
CA SER A 479 31.35 0.01 5.44
C SER A 479 31.08 0.96 4.28
N VAL A 480 29.93 1.62 4.26
CA VAL A 480 29.55 2.56 3.21
C VAL A 480 30.31 3.87 3.39
N ALA A 481 31.03 4.27 2.35
CA ALA A 481 31.82 5.49 2.34
C ALA A 481 31.77 6.16 0.97
N LEU A 482 31.76 7.50 0.99
CA LEU A 482 31.98 8.33 -0.20
C LEU A 482 33.45 8.76 -0.23
N THR A 483 34.18 8.34 -1.26
CA THR A 483 35.56 8.78 -1.51
C THR A 483 35.59 9.56 -2.82
N GLU A 484 35.86 10.86 -2.73
CA GLU A 484 35.67 11.79 -3.84
C GLU A 484 34.23 11.72 -4.36
N ASN A 485 34.01 11.21 -5.57
CA ASN A 485 32.70 11.04 -6.19
C ASN A 485 32.25 9.57 -6.25
N HIS A 486 33.01 8.65 -5.66
CA HIS A 486 32.70 7.23 -5.66
C HIS A 486 32.13 6.79 -4.32
N LEU A 487 30.87 6.35 -4.33
CA LEU A 487 30.22 5.72 -3.20
C LEU A 487 30.42 4.21 -3.31
N GLY A 488 30.96 3.60 -2.26
CA GLY A 488 31.09 2.15 -2.18
C GLY A 488 30.89 1.64 -0.75
N GLY A 489 30.68 0.33 -0.63
CA GLY A 489 30.45 -0.31 0.66
C GLY A 489 29.97 -1.75 0.50
N ASP A 490 29.78 -2.44 1.62
CA ASP A 490 29.35 -3.83 1.67
C ASP A 490 27.84 -3.93 1.96
N LEU A 491 27.17 -4.77 1.19
CA LEU A 491 25.76 -5.12 1.34
C LEU A 491 25.66 -6.60 1.74
N PRO A 492 25.38 -6.92 3.01
CA PRO A 492 25.22 -8.29 3.48
C PRO A 492 24.20 -9.07 2.64
N ALA A 493 24.30 -10.40 2.62
CA ALA A 493 23.27 -11.25 2.03
C ALA A 493 21.90 -10.98 2.69
N ILE A 494 20.82 -11.03 1.92
CA ILE A 494 19.45 -10.72 2.38
C ILE A 494 19.45 -9.42 3.20
N SER A 495 19.63 -8.30 2.50
CA SER A 495 19.68 -6.99 3.16
C SER A 495 18.99 -5.92 2.35
N TRP A 496 18.46 -4.94 3.06
CA TRP A 496 17.94 -3.70 2.51
C TRP A 496 18.75 -2.55 3.09
N THR A 497 19.23 -1.64 2.25
CA THR A 497 20.10 -0.54 2.64
C THR A 497 19.58 0.78 2.08
N MET A 498 19.41 1.78 2.96
CA MET A 498 19.20 3.17 2.58
C MET A 498 20.50 3.94 2.77
N ILE A 499 20.88 4.73 1.76
CA ILE A 499 22.03 5.62 1.80
C ILE A 499 21.54 7.01 1.47
N ARG A 500 21.87 7.98 2.32
CA ARG A 500 21.54 9.39 2.12
C ARG A 500 22.80 10.20 1.94
N LEU A 501 22.78 11.03 0.91
CA LEU A 501 23.80 12.02 0.64
C LEU A 501 23.14 13.39 0.52
N ALA A 502 23.91 14.43 0.85
CA ALA A 502 23.48 15.81 0.68
C ALA A 502 24.58 16.57 -0.06
N ARG A 503 24.20 17.59 -0.83
CA ARG A 503 25.16 18.54 -1.39
C ARG A 503 25.86 19.26 -0.25
N ARG A 504 27.20 19.30 -0.27
CA ARG A 504 27.97 20.02 0.73
C ARG A 504 27.65 21.52 0.64
N ALA A 505 27.41 22.14 1.80
CA ALA A 505 27.05 23.55 1.93
C ALA A 505 28.15 24.52 1.50
#